data_AF-A0A974X1J8-F1
#
_entry.id   AF-A0A974X1J8-F1
#
_cell.length_a   1.000
_cell.length_b   1.000
_cell.length_c   1.000
_cell.angle_alpha   90.00
_cell.angle_beta   90.00
_cell.angle_gamma   90.00
#
_symmetry.space_group_name_H-M   'P 1'
#
loop_
_entity.id
_entity.type
_entity.pdbx_description
1 polymer ?
#
loop_
_entity_poly.entity_id
_entity_poly.type
_entity_poly.pdbx_seq_one_letter_code
_entity_poly.pdbx_strand_id
1 'polypeptide(L)'
;MPKKIDPKVRERCVRQVLEHLPEYPSLTAAAEVVASREGLGKETVRRLAVQAQIDGGQRQGATSEELAEIKDLKTKVRRLEEDNEILRRAFLRRGHPALDRVGRGLPLNALMECVIGLDKTECIGTTVFHTGPYRTIGDVEYATAGWVDWYNNRRLHSTLGMMPPVEYEQAHYAALNREPQPV
;
A
#
# COMPACT_ATOMS: atom_id res chain seq x y z
N MET A 1 -6.85 4.82 21.69
CA MET A 1 -5.80 3.91 21.18
C MET A 1 -5.81 2.62 21.98
N PRO A 2 -5.77 1.43 21.37
CA PRO A 2 -5.53 0.19 22.13
C PRO A 2 -4.16 0.31 22.80
N LYS A 3 -4.08 0.08 24.11
CA LYS A 3 -2.80 0.08 24.84
C LYS A 3 -1.91 -1.02 24.24
N LYS A 4 -0.73 -0.65 23.73
CA LYS A 4 0.27 -1.61 23.28
C LYS A 4 0.74 -2.43 24.48
N ILE A 5 0.47 -3.72 24.45
CA ILE A 5 0.94 -4.66 25.46
C ILE A 5 2.42 -4.89 25.20
N ASP A 6 3.23 -4.86 26.26
CA ASP A 6 4.66 -5.17 26.16
C ASP A 6 4.85 -6.59 25.59
N PRO A 7 5.68 -6.77 24.56
CA PRO A 7 5.89 -8.08 23.92
C PRO A 7 6.36 -9.15 24.90
N LYS A 8 7.15 -8.80 25.93
CA LYS A 8 7.60 -9.74 26.96
C LYS A 8 6.46 -10.20 27.85
N VAL A 9 5.50 -9.31 28.13
CA VAL A 9 4.30 -9.66 28.91
C VAL A 9 3.41 -10.59 28.09
N ARG A 10 3.25 -10.32 26.78
CA ARG A 10 2.52 -11.18 25.85
C ARG A 10 3.10 -12.59 25.81
N GLU A 11 4.40 -12.73 25.62
CA GLU A 11 5.09 -14.03 25.58
C GLU A 11 4.97 -14.78 26.91
N ARG A 12 5.13 -14.08 28.04
CA ARG A 12 4.98 -14.67 29.38
C ARG A 12 3.56 -15.23 29.58
N CYS A 13 2.53 -14.47 29.24
CA CYS A 13 1.13 -14.90 29.38
C CYS A 13 0.84 -16.12 28.50
N VAL A 14 1.25 -16.09 27.22
CA VAL A 14 1.04 -17.21 26.29
C VAL A 14 1.73 -18.47 26.82
N ARG A 15 3.00 -18.36 27.25
CA ARG A 15 3.73 -19.49 27.81
C ARG A 15 3.04 -20.09 29.03
N GLN A 16 2.67 -19.26 30.01
CA GLN A 16 1.97 -19.72 31.22
C GLN A 16 0.63 -20.39 30.89
N VAL A 17 -0.15 -19.85 29.95
CA VAL A 17 -1.44 -20.45 29.56
C VAL A 17 -1.23 -21.80 28.89
N LEU A 18 -0.27 -21.93 27.98
CA LEU A 18 -0.02 -23.18 27.27
C LEU A 18 0.59 -24.26 28.18
N GLU A 19 1.49 -23.87 29.08
CA GLU A 19 2.16 -24.76 30.04
C GLU A 19 1.15 -25.36 31.04
N HIS A 20 0.27 -24.53 31.61
CA HIS A 20 -0.73 -24.99 32.57
C HIS A 20 -2.04 -25.43 31.92
N LEU A 21 -2.17 -25.40 30.59
CA LEU A 21 -3.41 -25.78 29.90
C LEU A 21 -3.96 -27.16 30.32
N PRO A 22 -3.14 -28.21 30.54
CA PRO A 22 -3.64 -29.53 30.96
C PRO A 22 -4.25 -29.55 32.37
N GLU A 23 -3.91 -28.57 33.22
CA GLU A 23 -4.39 -28.46 34.60
C GLU A 23 -5.81 -27.84 34.66
N TYR A 24 -6.29 -27.26 33.56
CA TYR A 24 -7.57 -26.58 33.49
C TYR A 24 -8.54 -27.25 32.51
N PRO A 25 -9.86 -27.17 32.75
CA PRO A 25 -10.87 -27.77 31.88
C PRO A 25 -11.00 -27.08 30.51
N SER A 26 -10.49 -25.85 30.36
CA SER A 26 -10.53 -25.13 29.08
C SER A 26 -9.45 -24.04 29.01
N LEU A 27 -9.11 -23.66 27.78
CA LEU A 27 -8.21 -22.53 27.49
C LEU A 27 -8.76 -21.20 28.03
N THR A 28 -10.09 -21.05 28.10
CA THR A 28 -10.74 -19.87 28.70
C THR A 28 -10.55 -19.81 30.21
N ALA A 29 -10.57 -20.95 30.90
CA ALA A 29 -10.33 -21.04 32.34
C ALA A 29 -8.85 -20.79 32.68
N ALA A 30 -7.92 -21.39 31.92
CA ALA A 30 -6.49 -21.12 32.06
C ALA A 30 -6.16 -19.63 31.81
N ALA A 31 -6.77 -19.03 30.77
CA ALA A 31 -6.57 -17.62 30.44
C ALA A 31 -7.09 -16.66 31.52
N GLU A 32 -8.16 -17.02 32.25
CA GLU A 32 -8.72 -16.20 33.33
C GLU A 32 -7.80 -16.10 34.54
N VAL A 33 -7.20 -17.23 34.93
CA VAL A 33 -6.23 -17.30 36.04
C VAL A 33 -4.96 -16.52 35.69
N VAL A 34 -4.42 -16.72 34.49
CA VAL A 34 -3.22 -16.00 34.02
C VAL A 34 -3.50 -14.51 33.86
N ALA A 35 -4.65 -14.13 33.31
CA ALA A 35 -5.06 -12.73 33.17
C ALA A 35 -5.13 -12.00 34.52
N SER A 36 -5.70 -12.66 35.54
CA SER A 36 -5.81 -12.10 36.90
C SER A 36 -4.44 -11.91 37.55
N ARG A 37 -3.49 -12.83 37.30
CA ARG A 37 -2.11 -12.76 37.82
C ARG A 37 -1.28 -11.65 37.16
N GLU A 38 -1.51 -11.41 35.88
CA GLU A 38 -0.69 -10.50 35.04
C GLU A 38 -1.35 -9.12 34.84
N GLY A 39 -2.54 -8.89 35.41
CA GLY A 39 -3.27 -7.62 35.32
C GLY A 39 -3.82 -7.31 33.92
N LEU A 40 -4.07 -8.33 33.10
CA LEU A 40 -4.62 -8.19 31.75
C LEU A 40 -6.09 -8.61 31.71
N GLY A 41 -6.79 -8.23 30.64
CA GLY A 41 -8.14 -8.75 30.38
C GLY A 41 -8.12 -10.23 30.00
N LYS A 42 -9.04 -11.02 30.55
CA LYS A 42 -9.24 -12.45 30.21
C LYS A 42 -9.29 -12.69 28.70
N GLU A 43 -10.09 -11.91 27.98
CA GLU A 43 -10.26 -12.05 26.54
C GLU A 43 -8.99 -11.74 25.75
N THR A 44 -8.15 -10.84 26.26
CA THR A 44 -6.84 -10.53 25.67
C THR A 44 -5.91 -11.73 25.74
N VAL A 45 -5.75 -12.33 26.93
CA VAL A 45 -4.89 -13.51 27.14
C VAL A 45 -5.41 -14.70 26.33
N ARG A 46 -6.73 -14.90 26.29
CA ARG A 46 -7.36 -15.96 25.48
C ARG A 46 -7.03 -15.83 23.99
N ARG A 47 -7.16 -14.63 23.41
CA ARG A 47 -6.85 -14.37 21.98
C ARG A 47 -5.37 -14.59 21.68
N LEU A 48 -4.48 -14.20 22.58
CA LEU A 48 -3.05 -14.42 22.45
C LEU A 48 -2.69 -15.91 22.46
N ALA A 49 -3.26 -16.69 23.37
CA ALA A 49 -3.04 -18.13 23.43
C ALA A 49 -3.60 -18.85 22.20
N VAL A 50 -4.79 -18.46 21.71
CA VAL A 50 -5.37 -19.00 20.46
C VAL A 50 -4.48 -18.68 19.26
N GLN A 51 -3.95 -17.46 19.15
CA GLN A 51 -3.04 -17.11 18.06
C GLN A 51 -1.74 -17.93 18.14
N ALA A 52 -1.19 -18.16 19.33
CA ALA A 52 -0.01 -19.00 19.49
C ALA A 52 -0.26 -20.48 19.12
N GLN A 53 -1.46 -21.01 19.37
CA GLN A 53 -1.86 -22.34 18.89
C GLN A 53 -1.97 -22.39 17.36
N ILE A 54 -2.43 -21.31 16.72
CA ILE A 54 -2.47 -21.19 15.26
C ILE A 54 -1.06 -21.11 14.68
N ASP A 55 -0.20 -20.27 15.26
CA ASP A 55 1.20 -20.11 14.86
C ASP A 55 1.99 -21.43 15.02
N GLY A 56 1.66 -22.23 16.03
CA GLY A 56 2.22 -23.57 16.26
C GLY A 56 1.55 -24.70 15.47
N GLY A 57 0.59 -24.41 14.58
CA GLY A 57 -0.10 -25.41 13.74
C GLY A 57 -1.08 -26.33 14.49
N GLN A 58 -1.36 -26.06 15.76
CA GLN A 58 -2.28 -26.83 16.60
C GLN A 58 -3.75 -26.50 16.30
N ARG A 59 -4.00 -25.38 15.61
CA ARG A 59 -5.33 -24.91 15.26
C ARG A 59 -5.33 -24.27 13.87
N GLN A 60 -6.40 -24.49 13.11
CA GLN A 60 -6.57 -23.87 11.80
C GLN A 60 -6.82 -22.36 11.92
N GLY A 61 -6.08 -21.57 11.14
CA GLY A 61 -6.19 -20.11 11.08
C GLY A 61 -4.98 -19.50 10.37
N ALA A 62 -5.04 -18.20 10.08
CA ALA A 62 -3.88 -17.47 9.56
C ALA A 62 -2.87 -17.21 10.68
N THR A 63 -1.61 -17.54 10.43
CA THR A 63 -0.52 -17.30 11.37
C THR A 63 -0.28 -15.81 11.56
N SER A 64 0.39 -15.44 12.65
CA SER A 64 0.76 -14.05 12.91
C SER A 64 1.68 -13.47 11.82
N GLU A 65 2.49 -14.31 11.18
CA GLU A 65 3.32 -13.97 10.02
C GLU A 65 2.47 -13.71 8.77
N GLU A 66 1.55 -14.62 8.42
CA GLU A 66 0.63 -14.45 7.29
C GLU A 66 -0.25 -13.21 7.47
N LEU A 67 -0.72 -12.93 8.69
CA LEU A 67 -1.49 -11.74 8.99
C LEU A 67 -0.67 -10.45 8.85
N ALA A 68 0.63 -10.48 9.19
CA ALA A 68 1.54 -9.37 8.98
C ALA A 68 1.77 -9.13 7.48
N GLU A 69 2.01 -10.19 6.70
CA GLU A 69 2.15 -10.10 5.26
C GLU A 69 0.87 -9.58 4.59
N ILE A 70 -0.31 -10.08 4.97
CA ILE A 70 -1.60 -9.59 4.47
C ILE A 70 -1.75 -8.10 4.74
N LYS A 71 -1.30 -7.61 5.90
CA LYS A 71 -1.35 -6.18 6.23
C LYS A 71 -0.41 -5.36 5.36
N ASP A 72 0.82 -5.84 5.15
CA ASP A 72 1.80 -5.17 4.31
C ASP A 72 1.36 -5.15 2.84
N LEU A 73 0.84 -6.27 2.34
CA LEU A 73 0.25 -6.38 1.01
C LEU A 73 -0.94 -5.45 0.85
N LYS A 74 -1.86 -5.38 1.82
CA LYS A 74 -2.98 -4.43 1.76
C LYS A 74 -2.51 -2.98 1.72
N THR A 75 -1.44 -2.65 2.44
CA THR A 75 -0.85 -1.30 2.41
C THR A 75 -0.25 -1.00 1.03
N LYS A 76 0.46 -1.97 0.44
CA LYS A 76 1.00 -1.85 -0.92
C LYS A 76 -0.12 -1.73 -1.97
N VAL A 77 -1.17 -2.54 -1.88
CA VAL A 77 -2.33 -2.49 -2.79
C VAL A 77 -2.99 -1.12 -2.70
N ARG A 78 -3.25 -0.60 -1.49
CA ARG A 78 -3.81 0.74 -1.32
C ARG A 78 -2.92 1.81 -1.97
N ARG A 79 -1.60 1.73 -1.75
CA ARG A 79 -0.65 2.68 -2.34
C ARG A 79 -0.67 2.62 -3.86
N LEU A 80 -0.65 1.42 -4.45
CA LEU A 80 -0.72 1.23 -5.90
C LEU A 80 -2.06 1.73 -6.47
N GLU A 81 -3.17 1.52 -5.78
CA GLU A 81 -4.48 2.03 -6.20
C GLU A 81 -4.52 3.56 -6.20
N GLU A 82 -3.89 4.21 -5.22
CA GLU A 82 -3.73 5.68 -5.14
C GLU A 82 -2.84 6.21 -6.28
N ASP A 83 -1.67 5.60 -6.52
CA ASP A 83 -0.77 5.97 -7.62
C ASP A 83 -1.47 5.80 -8.98
N ASN A 84 -2.25 4.73 -9.14
CA ASN A 84 -3.02 4.47 -10.36
C ASN A 84 -4.13 5.50 -10.59
N GLU A 85 -4.75 6.02 -9.53
CA GLU A 85 -5.74 7.09 -9.66
C GLU A 85 -5.10 8.40 -10.10
N ILE A 86 -3.89 8.71 -9.62
CA ILE A 86 -3.11 9.87 -10.09
C ILE A 86 -2.82 9.72 -11.58
N LEU A 87 -2.35 8.56 -12.02
CA LEU A 87 -2.09 8.29 -13.45
C LEU A 87 -3.37 8.43 -14.29
N ARG A 88 -4.49 7.85 -13.84
CA ARG A 88 -5.80 7.98 -14.50
C ARG A 88 -6.21 9.43 -14.64
N ARG A 89 -6.10 10.21 -13.57
CA ARG A 89 -6.47 11.64 -13.57
C ARG A 89 -5.54 12.44 -14.46
N ALA A 90 -4.23 12.27 -14.35
CA ALA A 90 -3.25 12.98 -15.18
C ALA A 90 -3.51 12.77 -16.69
N PHE A 91 -3.94 11.57 -17.07
CA PHE A 91 -4.08 11.18 -18.46
C PHE A 91 -5.38 11.66 -19.15
N LEU A 92 -6.44 11.94 -18.42
CA LEU A 92 -7.82 12.13 -18.91
C LEU A 92 -8.10 13.47 -19.67
N ARG A 93 -7.16 14.00 -20.46
CA ARG A 93 -7.33 15.27 -21.20
C ARG A 93 -7.67 15.13 -22.69
N ARG A 94 -7.21 14.09 -23.39
CA ARG A 94 -7.47 13.96 -24.84
C ARG A 94 -8.47 12.83 -25.05
N GLY A 95 -9.67 13.15 -25.53
CA GLY A 95 -10.75 12.20 -25.82
C GLY A 95 -10.31 11.09 -26.78
N HIS A 96 -9.62 10.08 -26.25
CA HIS A 96 -9.32 8.86 -26.96
C HIS A 96 -10.61 8.04 -26.92
N PRO A 97 -11.19 7.63 -28.06
CA PRO A 97 -12.51 7.00 -28.14
C PRO A 97 -12.62 5.63 -27.42
N ALA A 98 -11.52 5.16 -26.82
CA ALA A 98 -11.49 3.99 -25.93
C ALA A 98 -12.04 4.29 -24.53
N LEU A 99 -12.20 5.56 -24.14
CA LEU A 99 -12.65 5.97 -22.80
C LEU A 99 -14.17 5.86 -22.59
N ASP A 100 -14.99 5.90 -23.66
CA ASP A 100 -16.45 5.92 -23.54
C ASP A 100 -17.12 4.53 -23.53
N ARG A 101 -16.39 3.44 -23.80
CA ARG A 101 -16.98 2.09 -23.93
C ARG A 101 -16.74 1.15 -22.75
N VAL A 102 -15.85 1.46 -21.83
CA VAL A 102 -15.56 0.60 -20.68
C VAL A 102 -15.66 1.42 -19.41
N GLY A 103 -16.83 1.37 -18.78
CA GLY A 103 -17.12 2.11 -17.55
C GLY A 103 -16.02 1.91 -16.50
N ARG A 104 -15.48 3.04 -16.01
CA ARG A 104 -14.68 3.16 -14.77
C ARG A 104 -13.62 2.06 -14.54
N GLY A 105 -12.97 1.59 -15.59
CA GLY A 105 -12.05 0.46 -15.49
C GLY A 105 -11.20 0.28 -16.73
N LEU A 106 -10.42 1.29 -17.12
CA LEU A 106 -9.32 1.00 -18.03
C LEU A 106 -8.38 0.00 -17.34
N PRO A 107 -8.07 -1.16 -17.96
CA PRO A 107 -7.00 -2.01 -17.47
C PRO A 107 -5.71 -1.20 -17.50
N LEU A 108 -4.88 -1.38 -16.48
CA LEU A 108 -3.61 -0.67 -16.31
C LEU A 108 -2.74 -0.73 -17.57
N ASN A 109 -2.79 -1.86 -18.29
CA ASN A 109 -2.12 -2.03 -19.56
C ASN A 109 -2.55 -0.96 -20.58
N ALA A 110 -3.84 -0.67 -20.72
CA ALA A 110 -4.31 0.33 -21.69
C ALA A 110 -3.87 1.76 -21.33
N LEU A 111 -3.75 2.08 -20.03
CA LEU A 111 -3.20 3.36 -19.57
C LEU A 111 -1.68 3.44 -19.82
N MET A 112 -0.96 2.34 -19.59
CA MET A 112 0.47 2.27 -19.85
C MET A 112 0.77 2.36 -21.35
N GLU A 113 0.03 1.65 -22.21
CA GLU A 113 0.16 1.76 -23.67
C GLU A 113 -0.08 3.19 -24.16
N CYS A 114 -1.01 3.89 -23.51
CA CYS A 114 -1.30 5.29 -23.76
C CYS A 114 -0.13 6.22 -23.39
N VAL A 115 0.49 6.03 -22.22
CA VAL A 115 1.68 6.80 -21.79
C VAL A 115 2.87 6.48 -22.69
N ILE A 116 3.05 5.22 -23.09
CA ILE A 116 4.09 4.80 -24.04
C ILE A 116 3.88 5.47 -25.40
N GLY A 117 2.64 5.54 -25.89
CA GLY A 117 2.32 6.26 -27.14
C GLY A 117 2.65 7.75 -27.06
N LEU A 118 2.43 8.36 -25.90
CA LEU A 118 2.73 9.76 -25.63
C LEU A 118 4.25 10.01 -25.59
N ASP A 119 5.00 9.18 -24.87
CA ASP A 119 6.46 9.19 -24.84
C ASP A 119 7.03 9.05 -26.26
N LYS A 120 6.56 8.09 -27.05
CA LYS A 120 7.00 7.94 -28.44
C LYS A 120 6.72 9.19 -29.28
N THR A 121 5.60 9.86 -29.05
CA THR A 121 5.22 11.05 -29.82
C THR A 121 6.00 12.29 -29.40
N GLU A 122 6.19 12.50 -28.10
CA GLU A 122 6.74 13.73 -27.53
C GLU A 122 8.25 13.65 -27.24
N CYS A 123 8.74 12.49 -26.82
CA CYS A 123 10.16 12.23 -26.57
C CYS A 123 10.87 11.72 -27.83
N ILE A 124 10.43 10.58 -28.37
CA ILE A 124 11.15 9.91 -29.47
C ILE A 124 10.93 10.61 -30.82
N GLY A 125 9.71 11.10 -31.05
CA GLY A 125 9.30 11.73 -32.31
C GLY A 125 9.69 13.21 -32.45
N THR A 126 10.27 13.84 -31.42
CA THR A 126 10.61 15.27 -31.43
C THR A 126 12.03 15.50 -30.93
N THR A 127 12.68 16.56 -31.39
CA THR A 127 14.04 16.92 -30.95
C THR A 127 14.07 17.76 -29.67
N VAL A 128 13.01 17.74 -28.86
CA VAL A 128 12.94 18.55 -27.63
C VAL A 128 13.87 17.98 -26.55
N PHE A 129 13.96 16.65 -26.47
CA PHE A 129 14.74 15.95 -25.45
C PHE A 129 16.05 15.35 -25.99
N HIS A 130 16.33 15.56 -27.29
CA HIS A 130 17.54 15.06 -27.93
C HIS A 130 17.95 15.97 -29.09
N THR A 131 19.26 16.16 -29.29
CA THR A 131 19.81 17.13 -30.26
C THR A 131 20.07 16.56 -31.66
N GLY A 132 19.74 15.29 -31.91
CA GLY A 132 20.00 14.61 -33.19
C GLY A 132 19.55 13.15 -33.18
N PRO A 133 19.74 12.39 -34.27
CA PRO A 133 19.28 11.00 -34.35
C PRO A 133 19.88 10.13 -33.24
N TYR A 134 19.07 9.22 -32.69
CA TYR A 134 19.51 8.24 -31.71
C TYR A 134 20.52 7.26 -32.33
N ARG A 135 21.72 7.18 -31.75
CA ARG A 135 22.81 6.30 -32.24
C ARG A 135 23.14 5.19 -31.25
N THR A 136 22.85 5.42 -29.98
CA THR A 136 23.10 4.48 -28.88
C THR A 136 21.88 4.35 -28.00
N ILE A 137 21.83 3.29 -27.20
CA ILE A 137 20.80 3.13 -26.16
C ILE A 137 20.88 4.29 -25.15
N GLY A 138 22.08 4.76 -24.82
CA GLY A 138 22.28 5.88 -23.89
C GLY A 138 21.65 7.19 -24.36
N ASP A 139 21.59 7.43 -25.68
CA ASP A 139 20.89 8.61 -26.24
C ASP A 139 19.38 8.54 -25.96
N VAL A 140 18.80 7.35 -26.08
CA VAL A 140 17.38 7.11 -25.79
C VAL A 140 17.12 7.23 -24.29
N GLU A 141 17.96 6.62 -23.46
CA GLU A 141 17.85 6.71 -21.99
C GLU A 141 17.92 8.15 -21.50
N TYR A 142 18.84 8.96 -22.05
CA TYR A 142 18.96 10.37 -21.70
C TYR A 142 17.73 11.17 -22.09
N ALA A 143 17.23 10.98 -23.32
CA ALA A 143 16.03 11.66 -23.80
C ALA A 143 14.81 11.26 -22.96
N THR A 144 14.61 9.96 -22.71
CA THR A 144 13.52 9.45 -21.88
C THR A 144 13.62 9.97 -20.44
N ALA A 145 14.81 10.03 -19.84
CA ALA A 145 14.99 10.61 -18.50
C ALA A 145 14.59 12.10 -18.47
N GLY A 146 14.98 12.86 -19.48
CA GLY A 146 14.57 14.26 -19.63
C GLY A 146 13.06 14.42 -19.81
N TRP A 147 12.43 13.56 -20.61
CA TRP A 147 10.98 13.56 -20.80
C TRP A 147 10.24 13.19 -19.51
N VAL A 148 10.69 12.19 -18.77
CA VAL A 148 10.10 11.78 -17.49
C VAL A 148 10.19 12.89 -16.45
N ASP A 149 11.35 13.56 -16.34
CA ASP A 149 11.49 14.71 -15.44
C ASP A 149 10.51 15.83 -15.80
N TRP A 150 10.46 16.20 -17.09
CA TRP A 150 9.53 17.22 -17.56
C TRP A 150 8.06 16.82 -17.34
N TYR A 151 7.69 15.57 -17.64
CA TYR A 151 6.34 15.06 -17.48
C TYR A 151 5.88 15.14 -16.02
N ASN A 152 6.72 14.71 -15.08
CA ASN A 152 6.33 14.65 -13.67
C ASN A 152 6.44 16.00 -12.95
N ASN A 153 7.44 16.82 -13.28
CA ASN A 153 7.76 18.02 -12.51
C ASN A 153 7.32 19.33 -13.17
N ARG A 154 6.99 19.34 -14.48
CA ARG A 154 6.74 20.59 -15.23
C ARG A 154 5.50 20.56 -16.12
N ARG A 155 5.06 19.39 -16.55
CA ARG A 155 3.91 19.26 -17.44
C ARG A 155 2.62 19.57 -16.69
N LEU A 156 1.87 20.57 -17.16
CA LEU A 156 0.59 20.94 -16.55
C LEU A 156 -0.55 20.08 -17.11
N HIS A 157 -1.34 19.48 -16.22
CA HIS A 157 -2.50 18.67 -16.58
C HIS A 157 -3.79 19.35 -16.14
N SER A 158 -4.69 19.67 -17.09
CA SER A 158 -5.97 20.31 -16.79
C SER A 158 -6.85 19.49 -15.84
N THR A 159 -6.77 18.17 -15.94
CA THR A 159 -7.48 17.21 -15.07
C THR A 159 -6.92 17.15 -13.64
N LEU A 160 -5.67 17.57 -13.45
CA LEU A 160 -5.06 17.78 -12.13
C LEU A 160 -5.24 19.22 -11.64
N GLY A 161 -6.09 20.02 -12.29
CA GLY A 161 -6.26 21.43 -11.94
C GLY A 161 -5.13 22.33 -12.43
N MET A 162 -4.54 22.01 -13.59
CA MET A 162 -3.38 22.70 -14.17
C MET A 162 -2.13 22.61 -13.29
N MET A 163 -1.91 21.43 -12.72
CA MET A 163 -0.80 21.11 -11.83
C MET A 163 0.07 19.98 -12.42
N PRO A 164 1.37 19.95 -12.14
CA PRO A 164 2.22 18.79 -12.44
C PRO A 164 1.83 17.54 -11.63
N PRO A 165 2.07 16.33 -12.15
CA PRO A 165 1.78 15.09 -11.43
C PRO A 165 2.40 15.04 -10.02
N VAL A 166 3.64 15.50 -9.87
CA VAL A 166 4.34 15.46 -8.57
C VAL A 166 3.67 16.33 -7.50
N GLU A 167 3.21 17.53 -7.87
CA GLU A 167 2.56 18.44 -6.94
C GLU A 167 1.18 17.89 -6.52
N TYR A 168 0.46 17.29 -7.47
CA TYR A 168 -0.83 16.65 -7.19
C TYR A 168 -0.65 15.44 -6.26
N GLU A 169 0.35 14.61 -6.51
CA GLU A 169 0.72 13.48 -5.66
C GLU A 169 1.05 13.93 -4.24
N GLN A 170 1.90 14.95 -4.10
CA GLN A 170 2.27 15.52 -2.80
C GLN A 170 1.06 16.08 -2.04
N ALA A 171 0.17 16.82 -2.73
CA ALA A 171 -1.04 17.35 -2.13
C ALA A 171 -2.00 16.22 -1.69
N HIS A 172 -2.11 15.16 -2.49
CA HIS A 172 -2.91 13.98 -2.18
C HIS A 172 -2.40 13.25 -0.92
N TYR A 173 -1.10 12.97 -0.84
CA TYR A 173 -0.51 12.33 0.34
C TYR A 173 -0.51 13.23 1.58
N ALA A 174 -0.33 14.54 1.42
CA ALA A 174 -0.47 15.49 2.52
C ALA A 174 -1.90 15.50 3.09
N ALA A 175 -2.92 15.39 2.23
CA ALA A 175 -4.32 15.29 2.66
C ALA A 175 -4.63 13.97 3.37
N LEU A 176 -4.09 12.85 2.90
CA LEU A 176 -4.25 11.52 3.53
C LEU A 176 -3.59 11.43 4.91
N ASN A 177 -2.48 12.15 5.12
CA ASN A 177 -1.71 12.13 6.36
C ASN A 177 -2.12 13.21 7.38
N ARG A 178 -3.20 13.97 7.13
CA ARG A 178 -3.69 14.97 8.09
C ARG A 178 -4.28 14.29 9.32
N GLU A 179 -3.63 14.38 10.47
CA GLU A 179 -4.26 14.01 11.74
C GLU A 179 -5.48 14.93 11.98
N PRO A 180 -6.61 14.41 12.48
CA PRO A 180 -7.75 15.25 12.81
C PRO A 180 -7.32 16.24 13.90
N GLN A 181 -7.47 17.54 13.62
CA GLN A 181 -7.20 18.55 14.63
C GLN A 181 -8.13 18.33 15.83
N PRO A 182 -7.62 18.34 17.07
CA PRO A 182 -8.49 18.32 18.23
C PRO A 182 -9.33 19.61 18.23
N VAL A 183 -10.65 19.42 18.23
CA VAL A 183 -11.65 20.48 18.47
C VAL A 183 -11.71 20.84 19.95
#